data_AF-A0A1E5W4G0-F1
#
_entry.id   AF-A0A1E5W4G0-F1
#
_cell.length_a   1.000
_cell.length_b   1.000
_cell.length_c   1.000
_cell.angle_alpha   90.00
_cell.angle_beta   90.00
_cell.angle_gamma   90.00
#
_symmetry.space_group_name_H-M   'P 1'
#
loop_
_entity.id
_entity.type
_entity.pdbx_description
1 polymer ?
#
loop_
_entity_poly.entity_id
_entity_poly.type
_entity_poly.pdbx_seq_one_letter_code
_entity_poly.pdbx_strand_id
1 'polypeptide(L)'
;MGGKDHVCIITDQDLAMAVAIAEVFASSIYRNCRWHIMENARKRLGPFLDGKKDLADDFNDCLDKSFKPQEFETKWQDILDKH
;
A
#
# COMPACT_ATOMS: atom_id res chain seq x y z
N MET A 1 -8.83 -29.96 -0.93
CA MET A 1 -8.62 -28.54 -1.26
C MET A 1 -9.93 -28.01 -1.82
N GLY A 2 -10.74 -27.35 -0.97
CA GLY A 2 -12.07 -26.87 -1.34
C GLY A 2 -11.98 -25.55 -2.09
N GLY A 3 -12.48 -25.54 -3.33
CA GLY A 3 -12.44 -24.42 -4.28
C GLY A 3 -13.11 -23.14 -3.78
N LYS A 4 -12.43 -22.42 -2.89
CA LYS A 4 -12.73 -21.02 -2.58
C LYS A 4 -11.74 -20.17 -3.35
N ASP A 5 -12.27 -19.36 -4.26
CA ASP A 5 -11.48 -18.35 -4.96
C ASP A 5 -10.77 -17.43 -3.96
N HIS A 6 -9.53 -17.07 -4.27
CA HIS A 6 -8.77 -16.14 -3.45
C HIS A 6 -9.47 -14.77 -3.47
N VAL A 7 -9.94 -14.30 -2.32
CA VAL A 7 -10.61 -12.99 -2.24
C VAL A 7 -9.59 -11.84 -2.31
N CYS A 8 -8.38 -12.05 -1.79
CA CYS A 8 -7.32 -11.04 -1.75
C CYS A 8 -5.94 -11.71 -1.92
N ILE A 9 -5.09 -11.11 -2.75
CA ILE A 9 -3.72 -11.52 -2.99
C ILE A 9 -2.80 -10.37 -2.59
N ILE A 10 -1.80 -10.67 -1.76
CA ILE A 10 -0.80 -9.70 -1.30
C ILE A 10 0.58 -10.17 -1.73
N THR A 11 1.29 -9.40 -2.55
CA THR A 11 2.67 -9.67 -2.94
C THR A 11 3.57 -8.47 -2.72
N ASP A 12 4.87 -8.63 -2.96
CA ASP A 12 5.77 -7.50 -3.11
C ASP A 12 5.39 -6.64 -4.34
N GLN A 13 6.09 -5.51 -4.49
CA GLN A 13 5.90 -4.60 -5.61
C GLN A 13 6.69 -5.10 -6.82
N ASP A 14 6.19 -6.15 -7.46
CA ASP A 14 6.72 -6.66 -8.72
C ASP A 14 5.70 -6.46 -9.86
N LEU A 15 6.15 -5.84 -10.94
CA LEU A 15 5.28 -5.49 -12.07
C LEU A 15 4.81 -6.74 -12.83
N ALA A 16 5.67 -7.74 -13.00
CA ALA A 16 5.30 -8.97 -13.70
C ALA A 16 4.27 -9.76 -12.89
N MET A 17 4.43 -9.79 -11.56
CA MET A 17 3.43 -10.38 -10.66
C MET A 17 2.10 -9.64 -10.71
N ALA A 18 2.10 -8.30 -10.70
CA ALA A 18 0.87 -7.53 -10.80
C ALA A 18 0.08 -7.83 -12.09
N VAL A 19 0.79 -7.95 -13.22
CA VAL A 19 0.19 -8.32 -14.52
C VAL A 19 -0.36 -9.75 -14.48
N ALA A 20 0.46 -10.72 -14.06
CA ALA A 20 0.05 -12.13 -14.01
C ALA A 20 -1.15 -12.37 -13.07
N ILE A 21 -1.21 -11.66 -11.94
CA ILE A 21 -2.33 -11.73 -11.01
C ILE A 21 -3.60 -11.18 -11.65
N ALA A 22 -3.53 -10.04 -12.35
CA ALA A 22 -4.68 -9.48 -13.05
C ALA A 22 -5.21 -10.41 -14.15
N GLU A 23 -4.34 -11.17 -14.81
CA GLU A 23 -4.71 -12.12 -15.87
C GLU A 23 -5.29 -13.43 -15.33
N VAL A 24 -4.67 -14.02 -14.30
CA VAL A 24 -5.03 -15.36 -13.79
C VAL A 24 -6.10 -15.29 -12.71
N PHE A 25 -6.09 -14.23 -11.89
CA PHE A 25 -6.95 -14.06 -10.72
C PHE A 25 -7.81 -12.80 -10.85
N ALA A 26 -8.50 -12.65 -11.97
CA ALA A 26 -9.29 -11.44 -12.30
C ALA A 26 -10.40 -11.09 -11.27
N SER A 27 -10.86 -12.04 -10.46
CA SER A 27 -11.84 -11.81 -9.40
C SER A 27 -11.21 -11.45 -8.04
N SER A 28 -9.89 -11.58 -7.90
CA SER A 28 -9.16 -11.30 -6.66
C SER A 28 -8.80 -9.83 -6.53
N ILE A 29 -8.84 -9.30 -5.31
CA ILE A 29 -8.28 -7.98 -5.01
C ILE A 29 -6.77 -8.13 -4.83
N TYR A 30 -5.99 -7.45 -5.68
CA TYR A 30 -4.55 -7.37 -5.53
C TYR A 30 -4.13 -6.19 -4.64
N ARG A 31 -3.20 -6.42 -3.69
CA ARG A 31 -2.60 -5.37 -2.86
C ARG A 31 -1.08 -5.56 -2.74
N ASN A 32 -0.37 -4.45 -2.63
CA ASN A 32 1.05 -4.47 -2.29
C ASN A 32 1.25 -4.79 -0.80
N CYS A 33 2.32 -5.51 -0.48
CA CYS A 33 2.68 -5.87 0.88
C CYS A 33 3.08 -4.64 1.69
N ARG A 34 2.35 -4.36 2.77
CA ARG A 34 2.62 -3.24 3.70
C ARG A 34 4.06 -3.25 4.20
N TRP A 35 4.60 -4.42 4.54
CA TRP A 35 5.95 -4.51 5.07
C TRP A 35 6.99 -4.01 4.06
N HIS A 36 6.89 -4.43 2.80
CA HIS A 36 7.77 -3.95 1.72
C HIS A 36 7.60 -2.46 1.44
N ILE A 37 6.36 -1.93 1.48
CA ILE A 37 6.11 -0.48 1.38
C ILE A 37 6.85 0.26 2.49
N MET A 38 6.72 -0.19 3.74
CA MET A 38 7.36 0.45 4.89
C MET A 38 8.89 0.30 4.88
N GLU A 39 9.40 -0.82 4.40
CA GLU A 39 10.84 -1.02 4.22
C GLU A 39 11.40 -0.01 3.21
N ASN A 40 10.73 0.16 2.06
CA ASN A 40 11.09 1.15 1.06
C ASN A 40 10.96 2.59 1.59
N ALA A 41 9.89 2.88 2.33
CA ALA A 41 9.68 4.18 2.96
C ALA A 41 10.79 4.48 3.97
N ARG A 42 11.17 3.55 4.84
CA ARG A 42 12.30 3.74 5.76
C ARG A 42 13.62 3.95 5.04
N LYS A 43 13.91 3.18 3.99
CA LYS A 43 15.16 3.32 3.22
C LYS A 43 15.30 4.71 2.57
N ARG A 44 14.19 5.29 2.11
CA ARG A 44 14.20 6.55 1.33
C ARG A 44 13.85 7.79 2.16
N LEU A 45 12.97 7.65 3.14
CA LEU A 45 12.35 8.72 3.90
C LEU A 45 12.57 8.58 5.41
N GLY A 46 13.32 7.57 5.88
CA GLY A 46 13.49 7.25 7.30
C GLY A 46 13.82 8.46 8.17
N PRO A 47 14.90 9.22 7.91
CA PRO A 47 15.23 10.40 8.69
C PRO A 47 14.14 11.48 8.72
N PHE A 48 13.37 11.61 7.63
CA PHE A 48 12.29 12.58 7.52
C PHE A 48 11.05 12.17 8.33
N LEU A 49 10.69 10.88 8.27
CA LEU A 49 9.58 10.30 9.04
C LEU A 49 9.91 10.25 10.53
N ASP A 50 11.13 9.84 10.89
CA ASP A 50 11.56 9.72 12.29
C ASP A 50 11.63 11.09 12.99
N GLY A 51 11.91 12.16 12.25
CA GLY A 51 11.96 13.54 12.77
C GLY A 51 10.60 14.22 12.92
N LYS A 52 9.52 13.65 12.35
CA LYS A 52 8.19 14.26 12.32
C LYS A 52 7.12 13.23 12.66
N LYS A 53 6.81 13.09 13.95
CA LYS A 53 5.80 12.14 14.43
C LYS A 53 4.45 12.31 13.74
N ASP A 54 3.96 13.54 13.61
CA ASP A 54 2.65 13.80 12.98
C ASP A 54 2.62 13.35 11.52
N LEU A 55 3.70 13.55 10.77
CA LEU A 55 3.84 13.04 9.41
C LEU A 55 3.85 11.51 9.37
N ALA A 56 4.60 10.88 10.27
CA ALA A 56 4.66 9.42 10.35
C ALA A 56 3.29 8.82 10.70
N ASP A 57 2.53 9.45 11.60
CA ASP A 57 1.19 9.04 11.97
C ASP A 57 0.21 9.21 10.79
N ASP A 58 0.23 10.35 10.10
CA ASP A 58 -0.60 10.60 8.90
C ASP A 58 -0.25 9.60 7.77
N PHE A 59 1.04 9.34 7.54
CA PHE A 59 1.50 8.37 6.54
C PHE A 59 1.02 6.94 6.84
N ASN A 60 1.12 6.50 8.11
CA ASN A 60 0.59 5.20 8.51
C ASN A 60 -0.94 5.14 8.37
N ASP A 61 -1.66 6.22 8.70
CA ASP A 61 -3.12 6.29 8.48
C ASP A 61 -3.50 6.17 7.01
N CYS A 62 -2.77 6.86 6.13
CA CYS A 62 -2.95 6.80 4.68
C CYS A 62 -2.77 5.36 4.15
N LEU A 63 -1.78 4.62 4.65
CA LEU A 63 -1.56 3.23 4.24
C LEU A 63 -2.57 2.24 4.85
N ASP A 64 -2.89 2.39 6.13
CA ASP A 64 -3.64 1.38 6.89
C ASP A 64 -5.16 1.58 6.81
N LYS A 65 -5.61 2.81 6.54
CA LYS A 65 -7.04 3.18 6.52
C LYS A 65 -7.49 3.69 5.17
N SER A 66 -6.90 3.17 4.09
CA SER A 66 -7.38 3.36 2.71
C SER A 66 -7.78 2.02 2.13
N PHE A 67 -9.08 1.82 1.92
CA PHE A 67 -9.63 0.57 1.38
C PHE A 67 -9.87 0.65 -0.12
N LYS A 68 -9.97 1.87 -0.66
CA LYS A 68 -10.12 2.15 -2.09
C LYS A 68 -8.99 3.07 -2.58
N PRO A 69 -8.62 3.00 -3.88
CA PRO A 69 -7.63 3.89 -4.45
C PRO A 69 -7.96 5.38 -4.23
N GLN A 70 -9.22 5.79 -4.37
CA GLN A 70 -9.63 7.18 -4.20
C GLN A 70 -9.42 7.69 -2.76
N GLU A 71 -9.61 6.83 -1.76
CA GLU A 71 -9.37 7.17 -0.35
C GLU A 71 -7.88 7.39 -0.11
N PHE A 72 -7.03 6.52 -0.71
CA PHE A 72 -5.59 6.68 -0.66
C PHE A 72 -5.14 7.97 -1.34
N GLU A 73 -5.56 8.24 -2.57
CA GLU A 73 -5.17 9.44 -3.32
C GLU A 73 -5.57 10.72 -2.58
N THR A 74 -6.77 10.75 -1.99
CA THR A 74 -7.23 11.91 -1.20
C THR A 74 -6.34 12.13 0.02
N LYS A 75 -6.16 11.10 0.85
CA LYS A 75 -5.32 11.20 2.06
C LYS A 75 -3.86 11.50 1.73
N TRP A 76 -3.36 10.96 0.63
CA TRP A 76 -2.02 11.23 0.16
C TRP A 76 -1.85 12.69 -0.23
N GLN A 77 -2.80 13.26 -0.97
CA GLN A 77 -2.79 14.68 -1.30
C GLN A 77 -2.86 15.55 -0.04
N ASP A 78 -3.70 15.19 0.94
CA ASP A 78 -3.79 15.91 2.22
C ASP A 78 -2.45 15.92 2.98
N ILE A 79 -1.68 14.82 2.92
CA ILE A 79 -0.32 14.76 3.51
C ILE A 79 0.62 15.73 2.79
N LEU A 80 0.61 15.74 1.46
CA LEU A 80 1.47 16.59 0.64
C LEU A 80 1.18 18.08 0.84
N ASP A 81 -0.10 18.44 1.03
CA ASP A 81 -0.50 19.83 1.26
C ASP A 81 -0.15 20.30 2.68
N LYS A 82 -0.10 19.37 3.65
CA LYS A 82 0.14 19.66 5.07
C LYS A 82 1.62 19.70 5.48
N HIS A 83 2.49 18.90 4.86
CA HIS A 83 3.86 18.60 5.38
C HIS A 83 5.02 18.95 4.45
#